data_AF-A0A523EV27-F1
#
_entry.id   AF-A0A523EV27-F1
#
_cell.length_a   1.000
_cell.length_b   1.000
_cell.length_c   1.000
_cell.angle_alpha   90.00
_cell.angle_beta   90.00
_cell.angle_gamma   90.00
#
_symmetry.space_group_name_H-M   'P 1'
#
loop_
_entity.id
_entity.type
_entity.pdbx_description
1 polymer ?
#
loop_
_entity_poly.entity_id
_entity_poly.type
_entity_poly.pdbx_seq_one_letter_code
_entity_poly.pdbx_strand_id
1 'polypeptide(L)'
;MSSLTENEMDRFREAVRLLEDRYADFRLEDEKTDQELRTWLDGSDQPLDWAEPKGVTPDEWFFISTLYGEMTLDGQRTHIRKYFPSLFVDAAKRDMRNFVPGMPDYQGLRSNWMSRRLAKMGEILQDRNVTMAEYTENLRELSRSASPADPMPALDAIIADHQASGWKTLSVFVRDCVGGNSFPIDSRVERELTKHDLPNDERALISACLELGKNPRQIARMFYQSGGGDD
;
A
#
# COMPACT_ATOMS: atom_id res chain seq x y z
N MET A 1 10.40 -13.90 -14.61
CA MET A 1 9.99 -13.70 -13.20
C MET A 1 11.26 -13.76 -12.37
N SER A 2 11.48 -12.75 -11.52
CA SER A 2 12.64 -12.69 -10.63
C SER A 2 12.34 -13.56 -9.41
N SER A 3 13.05 -14.66 -9.27
CA SER A 3 13.06 -15.51 -8.07
C SER A 3 14.47 -15.48 -7.50
N LEU A 4 14.59 -15.66 -6.19
CA LEU A 4 15.90 -15.87 -5.58
C LEU A 4 16.57 -17.11 -6.18
N THR A 5 17.88 -17.06 -6.35
CA THR A 5 18.70 -18.25 -6.60
C THR A 5 18.68 -19.18 -5.38
N GLU A 6 19.07 -20.44 -5.53
CA GLU A 6 19.12 -21.41 -4.42
C GLU A 6 19.99 -20.91 -3.25
N ASN A 7 21.14 -20.33 -3.54
CA ASN A 7 22.03 -19.73 -2.53
C ASN A 7 21.38 -18.52 -1.84
N GLU A 8 20.74 -17.63 -2.59
CA GLU A 8 19.99 -16.51 -1.99
C GLU A 8 18.83 -16.99 -1.13
N MET A 9 18.16 -18.08 -1.54
CA MET A 9 17.07 -18.68 -0.78
C MET A 9 17.56 -19.30 0.54
N ASP A 10 18.72 -19.96 0.53
CA ASP A 10 19.33 -20.50 1.75
C ASP A 10 19.71 -19.38 2.73
N ARG A 11 20.30 -18.28 2.23
CA ARG A 11 20.58 -17.08 3.03
C ARG A 11 19.32 -16.43 3.56
N PHE A 12 18.28 -16.33 2.73
CA PHE A 12 16.99 -15.77 3.13
C PHE A 12 16.36 -16.60 4.24
N ARG A 13 16.38 -17.94 4.12
CA ARG A 13 15.86 -18.85 5.13
C ARG A 13 16.58 -18.70 6.47
N GLU A 14 17.92 -18.60 6.45
CA GLU A 14 18.70 -18.39 7.67
C GLU A 14 18.42 -17.02 8.29
N ALA A 15 18.36 -15.95 7.50
CA ALA A 15 18.02 -14.62 7.98
C ALA A 15 16.63 -14.59 8.64
N VAL A 16 15.61 -15.18 7.99
CA VAL A 16 14.26 -15.31 8.54
C VAL A 16 14.28 -16.09 9.85
N ARG A 17 15.00 -17.23 9.91
CA ARG A 17 15.11 -18.03 11.13
C ARG A 17 15.69 -17.23 12.30
N LEU A 18 16.78 -16.49 12.06
CA LEU A 18 17.42 -15.64 13.07
C LEU A 18 16.50 -14.51 13.55
N LEU A 19 15.73 -13.91 12.64
CA LEU A 19 14.75 -12.88 12.97
C LEU A 19 13.58 -13.47 13.76
N GLU A 20 13.07 -14.63 13.40
CA GLU A 20 12.01 -15.31 14.15
C GLU A 20 12.45 -15.68 15.56
N ASP A 21 13.69 -16.15 15.74
CA ASP A 21 14.26 -16.41 17.06
C ASP A 21 14.32 -15.12 17.90
N ARG A 22 14.71 -14.00 17.28
CA ARG A 22 14.82 -12.69 17.95
C ARG A 22 13.46 -12.07 18.29
N TYR A 23 12.45 -12.33 17.45
CA TYR A 23 11.13 -11.72 17.51
C TYR A 23 10.02 -12.76 17.69
N ALA A 24 10.26 -13.81 18.48
CA ALA A 24 9.37 -14.98 18.61
C ALA A 24 7.92 -14.63 19.00
N ASP A 25 7.73 -13.56 19.79
CA ASP A 25 6.41 -13.08 20.20
C ASP A 25 5.80 -12.01 19.26
N PHE A 26 6.53 -11.62 18.21
CA PHE A 26 6.09 -10.57 17.31
C PHE A 26 4.98 -11.07 16.38
N ARG A 27 3.80 -10.47 16.52
CA ARG A 27 2.69 -10.62 15.58
C ARG A 27 2.35 -9.27 14.97
N LEU A 28 2.16 -9.26 13.66
CA LEU A 28 1.65 -8.09 12.96
C LEU A 28 0.15 -7.97 13.28
N GLU A 29 -0.25 -6.90 13.96
CA GLU A 29 -1.65 -6.53 14.12
C GLU A 29 -2.01 -5.56 12.99
N ASP A 30 -2.61 -6.05 11.91
CA ASP A 30 -3.19 -5.21 10.85
C ASP A 30 -4.38 -4.37 11.35
N GLU A 31 -4.88 -4.67 12.56
CA GLU A 31 -6.11 -4.11 13.12
C GLU A 31 -6.06 -2.60 13.40
N LYS A 32 -4.89 -1.96 13.32
CA LYS A 32 -4.71 -0.55 13.69
C LYS A 32 -4.47 0.40 12.51
N THR A 33 -4.33 -0.10 11.28
CA THR A 33 -3.92 0.74 10.14
C THR A 33 -4.89 1.90 9.87
N ASP A 34 -6.20 1.68 9.95
CA ASP A 34 -7.22 2.75 9.82
C ASP A 34 -7.11 3.79 10.94
N GLN A 35 -6.89 3.32 12.18
CA GLN A 35 -6.77 4.19 13.34
C GLN A 35 -5.49 5.02 13.29
N GLU A 36 -4.38 4.42 12.87
CA GLU A 36 -3.10 5.11 12.66
C GLU A 36 -3.23 6.17 11.55
N LEU A 37 -3.87 5.84 10.44
CA LEU A 37 -4.14 6.77 9.34
C LEU A 37 -4.93 7.99 9.83
N ARG A 38 -6.05 7.75 10.54
CA ARG A 38 -6.87 8.82 11.11
C ARG A 38 -6.10 9.64 12.13
N THR A 39 -5.38 9.00 13.03
CA THR A 39 -4.58 9.69 14.05
C THR A 39 -3.55 10.61 13.41
N TRP A 40 -2.88 10.15 12.35
CA TRP A 40 -1.93 10.97 11.61
C TRP A 40 -2.62 12.11 10.84
N LEU A 41 -3.70 11.83 10.10
CA LEU A 41 -4.38 12.86 9.32
C LEU A 41 -5.11 13.89 10.19
N ASP A 42 -5.77 13.49 11.26
CA ASP A 42 -6.50 14.39 12.14
C ASP A 42 -5.55 15.11 13.11
N GLY A 43 -4.60 14.38 13.71
CA GLY A 43 -3.63 14.96 14.64
C GLY A 43 -4.30 15.81 15.72
N SER A 44 -3.86 17.05 15.87
CA SER A 44 -4.47 18.05 16.77
C SER A 44 -5.52 18.95 16.10
N ASP A 45 -5.77 18.77 14.80
CA ASP A 45 -6.73 19.59 14.06
C ASP A 45 -8.16 19.05 14.22
N GLN A 46 -9.15 19.80 13.71
CA GLN A 46 -10.51 19.27 13.59
C GLN A 46 -10.49 17.99 12.73
N PRO A 47 -11.14 16.90 13.17
CA PRO A 47 -11.20 15.67 12.39
C PRO A 47 -11.72 15.95 10.98
N LEU A 48 -11.15 15.25 9.99
CA LEU A 48 -11.77 15.22 8.66
C LEU A 48 -13.19 14.68 8.78
N ASP A 49 -14.04 15.11 7.86
CA ASP A 49 -15.40 14.59 7.77
C ASP A 49 -15.31 13.15 7.24
N TRP A 50 -15.06 12.19 8.11
CA TRP A 50 -14.97 10.77 7.76
C TRP A 50 -16.36 10.18 7.51
N ALA A 51 -16.49 9.27 6.54
CA ALA A 51 -17.78 8.65 6.23
C ALA A 51 -18.29 7.76 7.38
N GLU A 52 -17.38 7.04 8.06
CA GLU A 52 -17.73 6.15 9.16
C GLU A 52 -17.01 6.53 10.46
N PRO A 53 -17.62 6.33 11.64
CA PRO A 53 -16.94 6.60 12.91
C PRO A 53 -15.77 5.66 13.22
N LYS A 54 -15.79 4.44 12.69
CA LYS A 54 -14.88 3.34 13.12
C LYS A 54 -13.90 2.84 12.06
N GLY A 55 -14.00 3.26 10.80
CA GLY A 55 -13.17 2.72 9.71
C GLY A 55 -13.06 3.65 8.53
N VAL A 56 -12.00 3.53 7.75
CA VAL A 56 -11.78 4.34 6.55
C VAL A 56 -12.32 3.56 5.35
N THR A 57 -13.17 4.18 4.54
CA THR A 57 -13.77 3.45 3.41
C THR A 57 -12.74 3.18 2.30
N PRO A 58 -12.97 2.20 1.43
CA PRO A 58 -12.08 1.96 0.28
C PRO A 58 -11.93 3.18 -0.64
N ASP A 59 -12.98 3.97 -0.83
CA ASP A 59 -12.93 5.23 -1.58
C ASP A 59 -11.99 6.24 -0.91
N GLU A 60 -12.12 6.42 0.40
CA GLU A 60 -11.26 7.31 1.20
C GLU A 60 -9.80 6.84 1.14
N TRP A 61 -9.55 5.54 1.32
CA TRP A 61 -8.21 4.94 1.21
C TRP A 61 -7.57 5.18 -0.15
N PHE A 62 -8.31 4.95 -1.23
CA PHE A 62 -7.77 5.14 -2.58
C PHE A 62 -7.47 6.61 -2.88
N PHE A 63 -8.37 7.52 -2.46
CA PHE A 63 -8.13 8.95 -2.59
C PHE A 63 -6.86 9.38 -1.82
N ILE A 64 -6.78 9.00 -0.55
CA ILE A 64 -5.67 9.38 0.34
C ILE A 64 -4.34 8.84 -0.17
N SER A 65 -4.27 7.54 -0.48
CA SER A 65 -3.04 6.90 -0.97
C SER A 65 -2.62 7.45 -2.33
N THR A 66 -3.56 7.83 -3.21
CA THR A 66 -3.24 8.51 -4.48
C THR A 66 -2.53 9.84 -4.26
N LEU A 67 -2.82 10.54 -3.16
CA LEU A 67 -2.19 11.81 -2.82
C LEU A 67 -0.86 11.62 -2.06
N TYR A 68 -0.44 10.38 -1.78
CA TYR A 68 0.92 10.13 -1.33
C TYR A 68 1.90 10.48 -2.46
N GLY A 69 2.97 11.18 -2.13
CA GLY A 69 3.94 11.65 -3.11
C GLY A 69 5.27 11.93 -2.46
N GLU A 70 6.25 12.36 -3.26
CA GLU A 70 7.58 12.74 -2.78
C GLU A 70 7.53 14.04 -1.95
N MET A 71 7.11 13.90 -0.70
CA MET A 71 6.90 14.95 0.28
C MET A 71 7.29 14.42 1.66
N THR A 72 7.58 15.33 2.58
CA THR A 72 7.59 15.00 4.00
C THR A 72 6.20 14.51 4.43
N LEU A 73 6.13 13.74 5.52
CA LEU A 73 4.86 13.28 6.08
C LEU A 73 3.90 14.45 6.37
N ASP A 74 4.41 15.54 6.95
CA ASP A 74 3.62 16.76 7.17
C ASP A 74 3.11 17.37 5.87
N GLY A 75 3.95 17.40 4.83
CA GLY A 75 3.57 17.89 3.52
C GLY A 75 2.44 17.05 2.89
N GLN A 76 2.52 15.73 3.00
CA GLN A 76 1.45 14.82 2.53
C GLN A 76 0.16 15.09 3.32
N ARG A 77 0.24 15.15 4.65
CA ARG A 77 -0.89 15.43 5.54
C ARG A 77 -1.58 16.75 5.15
N THR A 78 -0.82 17.83 5.03
CA THR A 78 -1.37 19.14 4.62
C THR A 78 -2.02 19.07 3.24
N HIS A 79 -1.42 18.37 2.28
CA HIS A 79 -1.98 18.23 0.94
C HIS A 79 -3.30 17.46 0.96
N ILE A 80 -3.34 16.30 1.62
CA ILE A 80 -4.55 15.47 1.73
C ILE A 80 -5.67 16.26 2.41
N ARG A 81 -5.40 16.88 3.57
CA ARG A 81 -6.41 17.66 4.30
C ARG A 81 -6.94 18.85 3.51
N LYS A 82 -6.12 19.46 2.65
CA LYS A 82 -6.55 20.56 1.79
C LYS A 82 -7.58 20.12 0.74
N TYR A 83 -7.39 18.94 0.14
CA TYR A 83 -8.22 18.47 -0.97
C TYR A 83 -9.31 17.49 -0.55
N PHE A 84 -9.21 16.85 0.61
CA PHE A 84 -10.21 15.87 1.05
C PHE A 84 -11.62 16.49 1.16
N PRO A 85 -11.84 17.65 1.81
CA PRO A 85 -13.19 18.23 1.87
C PRO A 85 -13.70 18.67 0.49
N SER A 86 -12.96 19.52 -0.21
CA SER A 86 -13.47 20.12 -1.45
C SER A 86 -13.54 19.14 -2.62
N LEU A 87 -12.51 18.32 -2.81
CA LEU A 87 -12.41 17.45 -3.99
C LEU A 87 -13.12 16.11 -3.76
N PHE A 88 -12.90 15.46 -2.60
CA PHE A 88 -13.51 14.15 -2.34
C PHE A 88 -14.93 14.25 -1.77
N VAL A 89 -15.14 15.04 -0.71
CA VAL A 89 -16.46 15.16 -0.08
C VAL A 89 -17.41 16.00 -0.93
N ASP A 90 -17.01 17.21 -1.33
CA ASP A 90 -17.93 18.14 -1.99
C ASP A 90 -18.08 17.84 -3.49
N ALA A 91 -16.98 17.68 -4.24
CA ALA A 91 -17.08 17.48 -5.68
C ALA A 91 -17.42 16.03 -6.06
N ALA A 92 -16.71 15.04 -5.49
CA ALA A 92 -16.95 13.62 -5.79
C ALA A 92 -18.04 12.97 -4.94
N LYS A 93 -18.61 13.67 -3.95
CA LYS A 93 -19.68 13.14 -3.08
C LYS A 93 -19.29 11.83 -2.39
N ARG A 94 -18.00 11.69 -2.04
CA ARG A 94 -17.40 10.50 -1.42
C ARG A 94 -17.47 9.21 -2.24
N ASP A 95 -17.62 9.35 -3.56
CA ASP A 95 -17.74 8.20 -4.46
C ASP A 95 -16.69 8.31 -5.56
N MET A 96 -15.77 7.34 -5.61
CA MET A 96 -14.67 7.33 -6.57
C MET A 96 -15.17 7.35 -8.02
N ARG A 97 -16.38 6.85 -8.30
CA ARG A 97 -17.00 6.89 -9.64
C ARG A 97 -17.26 8.31 -10.13
N ASN A 98 -17.34 9.30 -9.25
CA ASN A 98 -17.62 10.68 -9.64
C ASN A 98 -16.35 11.45 -10.06
N PHE A 99 -15.16 10.85 -9.94
CA PHE A 99 -13.95 11.45 -10.47
C PHE A 99 -13.87 11.29 -11.99
N VAL A 100 -14.02 12.40 -12.70
CA VAL A 100 -13.96 12.47 -14.16
C VAL A 100 -12.87 13.42 -14.64
N PRO A 101 -12.30 13.23 -15.84
CA PRO A 101 -11.29 14.16 -16.37
C PRO A 101 -11.79 15.61 -16.41
N GLY A 102 -10.92 16.55 -16.03
CA GLY A 102 -11.18 17.99 -16.18
C GLY A 102 -11.97 18.65 -15.04
N MET A 103 -12.18 18.00 -13.90
CA MET A 103 -12.76 18.65 -12.71
C MET A 103 -11.96 19.92 -12.33
N PRO A 104 -12.63 21.09 -12.12
CA PRO A 104 -11.95 22.33 -11.78
C PRO A 104 -11.03 22.21 -10.55
N ASP A 105 -11.47 21.46 -9.54
CA ASP A 105 -10.75 21.25 -8.29
C ASP A 105 -9.46 20.41 -8.44
N TYR A 106 -9.21 19.81 -9.61
CA TYR A 106 -7.93 19.16 -9.91
C TYR A 106 -6.78 20.14 -10.07
N GLN A 107 -7.02 21.41 -10.41
CA GLN A 107 -5.96 22.39 -10.71
C GLN A 107 -5.00 22.64 -9.53
N GLY A 108 -5.40 22.26 -8.32
CA GLY A 108 -4.59 22.39 -7.13
C GLY A 108 -3.77 21.14 -6.77
N LEU A 109 -4.03 19.99 -7.39
CA LEU A 109 -3.26 18.78 -7.13
C LEU A 109 -1.81 18.99 -7.59
N ARG A 110 -0.86 18.48 -6.79
CA ARG A 110 0.56 18.77 -7.01
C ARG A 110 1.09 18.24 -8.33
N SER A 111 0.51 17.15 -8.84
CA SER A 111 0.95 16.55 -10.08
C SER A 111 -0.20 16.00 -10.90
N ASN A 112 -0.09 16.15 -12.23
CA ASN A 112 -1.07 15.68 -13.21
C ASN A 112 -1.27 14.16 -13.20
N TRP A 113 -0.37 13.38 -12.60
CA TRP A 113 -0.62 11.93 -12.47
C TRP A 113 -1.67 11.62 -11.40
N MET A 114 -1.81 12.45 -10.36
CA MET A 114 -2.79 12.24 -9.27
C MET A 114 -4.21 12.39 -9.81
N SER A 115 -4.50 13.48 -10.53
CA SER A 115 -5.80 13.69 -11.18
C SER A 115 -6.10 12.58 -12.18
N ARG A 116 -5.13 12.18 -13.01
CA ARG A 116 -5.28 11.06 -13.95
C ARG A 116 -5.58 9.74 -13.24
N ARG A 117 -4.96 9.47 -12.09
CA ARG A 117 -5.20 8.24 -11.31
C ARG A 117 -6.60 8.21 -10.70
N LEU A 118 -7.03 9.32 -10.09
CA LEU A 118 -8.38 9.44 -9.54
C LEU A 118 -9.44 9.27 -10.65
N ALA A 119 -9.27 9.99 -11.77
CA ALA A 119 -10.18 9.88 -12.90
C ALA A 119 -10.18 8.47 -13.53
N LYS A 120 -9.01 7.82 -13.64
CA LYS A 120 -8.92 6.47 -14.18
C LYS A 120 -9.62 5.44 -13.29
N MET A 121 -9.51 5.57 -11.97
CA MET A 121 -10.29 4.72 -11.06
C MET A 121 -11.79 4.94 -11.24
N GLY A 122 -12.24 6.20 -11.35
CA GLY A 122 -13.63 6.52 -11.65
C GLY A 122 -14.13 5.83 -12.93
N GLU A 123 -13.36 5.93 -14.02
CA GLU A 123 -13.62 5.24 -15.30
C GLU A 123 -13.70 3.72 -15.12
N ILE A 124 -12.73 3.08 -14.45
CA ILE A 124 -12.70 1.62 -14.23
C ILE A 124 -13.96 1.15 -13.49
N LEU A 125 -14.34 1.85 -12.42
CA LEU A 125 -15.51 1.49 -11.60
C LEU A 125 -16.82 1.66 -12.38
N GLN A 126 -16.92 2.73 -13.18
CA GLN A 126 -18.07 2.98 -14.05
C GLN A 126 -18.18 1.92 -15.16
N ASP A 127 -17.10 1.65 -15.88
CA ASP A 127 -17.06 0.68 -16.98
C ASP A 127 -17.42 -0.74 -16.52
N ARG A 128 -16.99 -1.12 -15.32
CA ARG A 128 -17.28 -2.42 -14.72
C ARG A 128 -18.61 -2.45 -13.97
N ASN A 129 -19.26 -1.30 -13.80
CA ASN A 129 -20.47 -1.14 -13.00
C ASN A 129 -20.32 -1.72 -11.58
N VAL A 130 -19.24 -1.37 -10.89
CA VAL A 130 -18.95 -1.82 -9.52
C VAL A 130 -18.65 -0.63 -8.60
N THR A 131 -18.89 -0.82 -7.31
CA THR A 131 -18.44 0.09 -6.26
C THR A 131 -16.95 -0.11 -5.94
N MET A 132 -16.33 0.87 -5.28
CA MET A 132 -14.95 0.71 -4.80
C MET A 132 -14.82 -0.42 -3.77
N ALA A 133 -15.86 -0.65 -2.96
CA ALA A 133 -15.91 -1.77 -2.02
C ALA A 133 -15.89 -3.13 -2.73
N GLU A 134 -16.72 -3.32 -3.76
CA GLU A 134 -16.73 -4.55 -4.57
C GLU A 134 -15.40 -4.74 -5.31
N TYR A 135 -14.87 -3.67 -5.90
CA TYR A 135 -13.55 -3.70 -6.54
C TYR A 135 -12.44 -4.12 -5.56
N THR A 136 -12.48 -3.61 -4.32
CA THR A 136 -11.52 -3.93 -3.27
C THR A 136 -11.65 -5.38 -2.83
N GLU A 137 -12.85 -5.92 -2.68
CA GLU A 137 -13.04 -7.35 -2.35
C GLU A 137 -12.53 -8.26 -3.47
N ASN A 138 -12.74 -7.90 -4.74
CA ASN A 138 -12.15 -8.65 -5.86
C ASN A 138 -10.61 -8.68 -5.78
N LEU A 139 -9.97 -7.55 -5.43
CA LEU A 139 -8.53 -7.52 -5.19
C LEU A 139 -8.11 -8.38 -3.99
N ARG A 140 -8.94 -8.45 -2.93
CA ARG A 140 -8.68 -9.35 -1.79
C ARG A 140 -8.74 -10.81 -2.19
N GLU A 141 -9.73 -11.20 -2.99
CA GLU A 141 -9.83 -12.54 -3.54
C GLU A 141 -8.61 -12.92 -4.38
N LEU A 142 -8.15 -12.01 -5.26
CA LEU A 142 -6.91 -12.20 -5.99
C LEU A 142 -5.71 -12.34 -5.05
N SER A 143 -5.63 -11.53 -4.00
CA SER A 143 -4.53 -11.66 -3.04
C SER A 143 -4.54 -13.00 -2.29
N ARG A 144 -5.71 -13.61 -2.06
CA ARG A 144 -5.81 -14.94 -1.45
C ARG A 144 -5.32 -16.05 -2.38
N SER A 145 -5.29 -15.83 -3.69
CA SER A 145 -4.74 -16.78 -4.68
C SER A 145 -3.24 -16.60 -4.95
N ALA A 146 -2.54 -15.75 -4.19
CA ALA A 146 -1.12 -15.53 -4.36
C ALA A 146 -0.30 -16.83 -4.16
N SER A 147 0.77 -16.97 -4.92
CA SER A 147 1.69 -18.12 -4.88
C SER A 147 3.13 -17.66 -5.10
N PRO A 148 4.16 -18.49 -4.86
CA PRO A 148 5.53 -18.12 -5.23
C PRO A 148 5.69 -17.69 -6.70
N ALA A 149 5.04 -18.39 -7.62
CA ALA A 149 5.11 -18.05 -9.05
C ALA A 149 4.36 -16.75 -9.40
N ASP A 150 3.33 -16.40 -8.63
CA ASP A 150 2.57 -15.17 -8.77
C ASP A 150 2.31 -14.54 -7.39
N PRO A 151 3.30 -13.81 -6.84
CA PRO A 151 3.30 -13.42 -5.42
C PRO A 151 2.43 -12.19 -5.12
N MET A 152 2.07 -11.40 -6.13
CA MET A 152 1.40 -10.10 -5.98
C MET A 152 0.23 -9.87 -6.97
N PRO A 153 -0.67 -10.85 -7.17
CA PRO A 153 -1.72 -10.78 -8.20
C PRO A 153 -2.64 -9.56 -8.06
N ALA A 154 -2.96 -9.16 -6.83
CA ALA A 154 -3.78 -7.97 -6.58
C ALA A 154 -3.08 -6.68 -7.03
N LEU A 155 -1.77 -6.56 -6.80
CA LEU A 155 -1.00 -5.41 -7.27
C LEU A 155 -0.87 -5.43 -8.79
N ASP A 156 -0.64 -6.59 -9.39
CA ASP A 156 -0.54 -6.72 -10.84
C ASP A 156 -1.84 -6.34 -11.55
N ALA A 157 -2.98 -6.78 -11.00
CA ALA A 157 -4.30 -6.44 -11.52
C ALA A 157 -4.55 -4.92 -11.50
N ILE A 158 -4.33 -4.25 -10.36
CA ILE A 158 -4.55 -2.80 -10.29
C ILE A 158 -3.55 -2.00 -11.14
N ILE A 159 -2.30 -2.47 -11.28
CA ILE A 159 -1.31 -1.86 -12.18
C ILE A 159 -1.79 -1.97 -13.63
N ALA A 160 -2.25 -3.15 -14.05
CA ALA A 160 -2.76 -3.39 -15.40
C ALA A 160 -3.98 -2.51 -15.69
N ASP A 161 -4.93 -2.42 -14.75
CA ASP A 161 -6.12 -1.59 -14.88
C ASP A 161 -5.79 -0.11 -15.08
N HIS A 162 -4.76 0.38 -14.37
CA HIS A 162 -4.31 1.77 -14.48
C HIS A 162 -3.30 2.02 -15.60
N GLN A 163 -2.80 0.95 -16.25
CA GLN A 163 -1.66 1.00 -17.16
C GLN A 163 -0.49 1.80 -16.56
N ALA A 164 -0.24 1.59 -15.26
CA ALA A 164 0.61 2.48 -14.48
C ALA A 164 2.10 2.17 -14.69
N SER A 165 2.87 3.18 -15.09
CA SER A 165 4.34 3.10 -15.07
C SER A 165 4.94 3.32 -13.68
N GLY A 166 4.23 4.04 -12.80
CA GLY A 166 4.58 4.25 -11.40
C GLY A 166 3.52 3.65 -10.47
N TRP A 167 3.89 2.65 -9.69
CA TRP A 167 2.94 1.81 -8.95
C TRP A 167 3.02 1.98 -7.42
N LYS A 168 3.98 2.75 -6.90
CA LYS A 168 4.23 2.87 -5.45
C LYS A 168 3.01 3.29 -4.62
N THR A 169 2.16 4.18 -5.11
CA THR A 169 0.93 4.52 -4.37
C THR A 169 -0.19 3.50 -4.53
N LEU A 170 -0.21 2.73 -5.62
CA LEU A 170 -1.10 1.57 -5.76
C LEU A 170 -0.68 0.45 -4.81
N SER A 171 0.62 0.22 -4.63
CA SER A 171 1.11 -0.79 -3.67
C SER A 171 0.79 -0.42 -2.23
N VAL A 172 0.80 0.87 -1.88
CA VAL A 172 0.30 1.33 -0.58
C VAL A 172 -1.19 1.00 -0.41
N PHE A 173 -2.04 1.31 -1.40
CA PHE A 173 -3.45 0.97 -1.34
C PHE A 173 -3.68 -0.54 -1.20
N VAL A 174 -2.97 -1.36 -1.98
CA VAL A 174 -3.05 -2.82 -1.90
C VAL A 174 -2.56 -3.32 -0.54
N ARG A 175 -1.48 -2.79 -0.01
CA ARG A 175 -0.96 -3.19 1.31
C ARG A 175 -1.94 -2.86 2.44
N ASP A 176 -2.38 -1.60 2.51
CA ASP A 176 -3.05 -1.07 3.70
C ASP A 176 -4.58 -1.25 3.67
N CYS A 177 -5.20 -1.15 2.50
CA CYS A 177 -6.66 -1.27 2.36
C CYS A 177 -7.09 -2.68 1.90
N VAL A 178 -6.40 -3.24 0.91
CA VAL A 178 -6.68 -4.60 0.43
C VAL A 178 -6.11 -5.66 1.39
N GLY A 179 -4.98 -5.37 2.06
CA GLY A 179 -4.26 -6.35 2.88
C GLY A 179 -3.42 -7.32 2.04
N GLY A 180 -3.05 -6.90 0.82
CA GLY A 180 -2.28 -7.73 -0.10
C GLY A 180 -0.82 -7.92 0.30
N ASN A 181 -0.19 -8.95 -0.26
CA ASN A 181 1.23 -9.22 -0.03
C ASN A 181 2.09 -8.00 -0.38
N SER A 182 2.98 -7.65 0.54
CA SER A 182 3.97 -6.60 0.33
C SER A 182 5.21 -6.86 1.18
N PHE A 183 6.34 -6.37 0.70
CA PHE A 183 7.60 -6.36 1.42
C PHE A 183 8.24 -5.00 1.22
N PRO A 184 7.74 -3.93 1.88
CA PRO A 184 8.23 -2.57 1.63
C PRO A 184 9.72 -2.47 1.95
N ILE A 185 10.53 -2.01 0.99
CA ILE A 185 11.97 -1.82 1.20
C ILE A 185 12.27 -0.32 1.35
N ASP A 186 12.58 0.07 2.58
CA ASP A 186 13.19 1.37 2.88
C ASP A 186 14.66 1.21 3.26
N SER A 187 15.32 2.31 3.64
CA SER A 187 16.75 2.29 3.97
C SER A 187 17.12 1.40 5.15
N ARG A 188 16.18 1.09 6.06
CA ARG A 188 16.43 0.17 7.19
C ARG A 188 16.34 -1.27 6.72
N VAL A 189 15.31 -1.60 5.96
CA VAL A 189 15.15 -2.93 5.36
C VAL A 189 16.29 -3.22 4.40
N GLU A 190 16.65 -2.27 3.53
CA GLU A 190 17.76 -2.39 2.58
C GLU A 190 19.11 -2.64 3.27
N ARG A 191 19.39 -1.94 4.37
CA ARG A 191 20.60 -2.17 5.18
C ARG A 191 20.65 -3.60 5.69
N GLU A 192 19.52 -4.10 6.20
CA GLU A 192 19.46 -5.45 6.74
C GLU A 192 19.56 -6.50 5.63
N LEU A 193 18.90 -6.32 4.48
CA LEU A 193 19.06 -7.17 3.30
C LEU A 193 20.53 -7.23 2.85
N THR A 194 21.21 -6.09 2.83
CA THR A 194 22.63 -6.01 2.45
C THR A 194 23.54 -6.79 3.40
N LYS A 195 23.28 -6.76 4.72
CA LYS A 195 24.07 -7.53 5.70
C LYS A 195 23.98 -9.04 5.46
N HIS A 196 22.85 -9.51 4.94
CA HIS A 196 22.61 -10.92 4.62
C HIS A 196 22.91 -11.27 3.15
N ASP A 197 23.47 -10.32 2.39
CA ASP A 197 23.74 -10.43 0.94
C ASP A 197 22.49 -10.88 0.14
N LEU A 198 21.35 -10.25 0.46
CA LEU A 198 20.06 -10.48 -0.18
C LEU A 198 19.73 -9.35 -1.18
N PRO A 199 19.00 -9.66 -2.27
CA PRO A 199 18.65 -8.65 -3.27
C PRO A 199 17.60 -7.67 -2.76
N ASN A 200 17.67 -6.43 -3.28
CA ASN A 200 16.64 -5.40 -3.11
C ASN A 200 15.55 -5.57 -4.19
N ASP A 201 14.81 -6.68 -4.12
CA ASP A 201 13.71 -7.02 -5.04
C ASP A 201 12.48 -7.47 -4.24
N GLU A 202 11.49 -6.57 -4.10
CA GLU A 202 10.27 -6.84 -3.33
C GLU A 202 9.54 -8.10 -3.82
N ARG A 203 9.47 -8.33 -5.14
CA ARG A 203 8.72 -9.47 -5.69
C ARG A 203 9.43 -10.79 -5.36
N ALA A 204 10.75 -10.83 -5.52
CA ALA A 204 11.54 -12.03 -5.23
C ALA A 204 11.46 -12.38 -3.73
N LEU A 205 11.52 -11.37 -2.84
CA LEU A 205 11.42 -11.56 -1.40
C LEU A 205 10.02 -12.02 -0.97
N ILE A 206 8.95 -11.51 -1.59
CA ILE A 206 7.59 -11.99 -1.33
C ILE A 206 7.44 -13.44 -1.80
N SER A 207 7.92 -13.79 -2.99
CA SER A 207 7.94 -15.17 -3.48
C SER A 207 8.61 -16.09 -2.47
N ALA A 208 9.81 -15.72 -2.00
CA ALA A 208 10.57 -16.48 -1.02
C ALA A 208 9.82 -16.63 0.32
N CYS A 209 9.13 -15.59 0.79
CA CYS A 209 8.28 -15.70 1.98
C CYS A 209 7.17 -16.74 1.79
N LEU A 210 6.49 -16.72 0.64
CA LEU A 210 5.41 -17.65 0.33
C LEU A 210 5.92 -19.10 0.20
N GLU A 211 7.12 -19.32 -0.35
CA GLU A 211 7.76 -20.64 -0.38
C GLU A 211 8.03 -21.20 1.02
N LEU A 212 8.34 -20.32 1.98
CA LEU A 212 8.52 -20.70 3.38
C LEU A 212 7.20 -20.79 4.17
N GLY A 213 6.05 -20.51 3.53
CA GLY A 213 4.75 -20.44 4.20
C GLY A 213 4.65 -19.30 5.21
N LYS A 214 5.39 -18.21 5.01
CA LYS A 214 5.47 -17.05 5.90
C LYS A 214 4.69 -15.86 5.34
N ASN A 215 4.18 -15.01 6.23
CA ASN A 215 3.53 -13.75 5.84
C ASN A 215 4.61 -12.72 5.45
N PRO A 216 4.67 -12.25 4.18
CA PRO A 216 5.70 -11.31 3.73
C PRO A 216 5.74 -10.00 4.51
N ARG A 217 4.58 -9.48 4.93
CA ARG A 217 4.47 -8.21 5.66
C ARG A 217 5.06 -8.33 7.06
N GLN A 218 4.84 -9.47 7.72
CA GLN A 218 5.42 -9.76 9.02
C GLN A 218 6.95 -9.86 8.92
N ILE A 219 7.46 -10.58 7.91
CA ILE A 219 8.91 -10.69 7.69
C ILE A 219 9.52 -9.32 7.39
N ALA A 220 8.93 -8.54 6.48
CA ALA A 220 9.40 -7.18 6.17
C ALA A 220 9.47 -6.29 7.42
N ARG A 221 8.50 -6.44 8.34
CA ARG A 221 8.49 -5.70 9.60
C ARG A 221 9.61 -6.13 10.54
N MET A 222 9.95 -7.42 10.61
CA MET A 222 11.10 -7.92 11.36
C MET A 222 12.42 -7.38 10.79
N PHE A 223 12.58 -7.37 9.46
CA PHE A 223 13.73 -6.74 8.79
C PHE A 223 13.83 -5.25 9.14
N TYR A 224 12.71 -4.52 9.07
CA TYR A 224 12.66 -3.09 9.44
C TYR A 224 13.08 -2.85 10.90
N GLN A 225 12.62 -3.68 11.83
CA GLN A 225 12.99 -3.58 13.25
C GLN A 225 14.46 -3.88 13.48
N SER A 226 15.03 -4.88 12.80
CA SER A 226 16.45 -5.22 12.91
C SER A 226 17.35 -4.13 12.33
N GLY A 227 16.99 -3.55 11.17
CA GLY A 227 17.74 -2.49 10.51
C GLY A 227 17.74 -1.14 11.25
N GLY A 228 16.86 -0.97 12.23
CA GLY A 228 16.76 0.22 13.09
C GLY A 228 17.45 0.09 14.46
N GLY A 229 18.08 -1.05 14.76
CA GLY A 229 18.83 -1.24 16.01
C GLY A 229 20.10 -0.39 16.05
N ASP A 230 20.28 0.32 17.17
CA ASP A 230 21.50 1.02 17.55
C ASP A 230 22.69 0.04 17.60
N ASP A 231 23.61 0.18 16.65
CA ASP A 231 25.06 -0.02 16.84
C ASP A 231 25.73 1.35 16.72
#